data_AF-A0A9X3C9Z0-F1
#
_entry.id   AF-A0A9X3C9Z0-F1
#
_cell.length_a   1.000
_cell.length_b   1.000
_cell.length_c   1.000
_cell.angle_alpha   90.00
_cell.angle_beta   90.00
_cell.angle_gamma   90.00
#
_symmetry.space_group_name_H-M   'P 1'
#
loop_
_entity.id
_entity.type
_entity.pdbx_description
1 polymer ?
#
loop_
_entity_poly.entity_id
_entity_poly.type
_entity_poly.pdbx_seq_one_letter_code
_entity_poly.pdbx_strand_id
1 'polypeptide(L)'
;MDKKKKGLIYDSQKCFSRFLKYEFKEHFSFDVYKNFKNFDDELDKYAFMLFVVYSDQELVDLLRIYRRGVPLIVSTLNKDIKLNLEKIEDILLFDSSKIKSEMRTELKFFINTVI
;
A
#
# COMPACT_ATOMS: atom_id res chain seq x y z
N MET A 1 3.43 4.10 -26.65
CA MET A 1 4.02 4.06 -25.29
C MET A 1 2.84 3.95 -24.35
N ASP A 2 2.62 2.80 -23.74
CA ASP A 2 1.46 2.59 -22.88
C ASP A 2 1.49 3.54 -21.68
N LYS A 3 0.33 4.09 -21.34
CA LYS A 3 0.17 5.00 -20.21
C LYS A 3 0.38 4.21 -18.91
N LYS A 4 1.32 4.65 -18.07
CA LYS A 4 1.58 4.04 -16.76
C LYS A 4 0.30 4.03 -15.91
N LYS A 5 0.02 2.91 -15.24
CA LYS A 5 -1.08 2.82 -14.26
C LYS A 5 -0.73 3.70 -13.05
N LYS A 6 -1.73 4.31 -12.40
CA LYS A 6 -1.52 5.08 -11.16
C LYS A 6 -1.61 4.17 -9.94
N GLY A 7 -0.62 4.21 -9.07
CA GLY A 7 -0.67 3.59 -7.74
C GLY A 7 -0.69 4.66 -6.66
N LEU A 8 -1.38 4.40 -5.57
CA LEU A 8 -1.39 5.28 -4.40
C LEU A 8 -0.54 4.65 -3.28
N ILE A 9 0.31 5.43 -2.62
CA ILE A 9 1.07 4.97 -1.46
C ILE A 9 0.72 5.85 -0.26
N TYR A 10 0.26 5.24 0.82
CA TYR A 10 0.23 5.87 2.13
C TYR A 10 1.45 5.41 2.94
N ASP A 11 2.34 6.35 3.23
CA ASP A 11 3.56 6.10 4.00
C ASP A 11 3.92 7.38 4.77
N SER A 12 3.52 7.43 6.05
CA SER A 12 3.75 8.58 6.91
C SER A 12 5.25 8.81 7.22
N GLN A 13 6.09 7.76 7.14
CA GLN A 13 7.52 7.81 7.42
C GLN A 13 8.42 7.94 6.17
N LYS A 14 7.86 7.81 4.96
CA LYS A 14 8.49 7.91 3.63
C LYS A 14 9.54 6.85 3.26
N CYS A 15 9.94 5.98 4.18
CA CYS A 15 11.03 5.03 3.92
C CYS A 15 10.65 4.04 2.80
N PHE A 16 9.39 3.62 2.76
CA PHE A 16 8.93 2.56 1.87
C PHE A 16 8.53 3.09 0.48
N SER A 17 7.92 4.27 0.44
CA SER A 17 7.47 4.92 -0.79
C SER A 17 8.59 5.16 -1.82
N ARG A 18 9.82 5.42 -1.35
CA ARG A 18 10.99 5.59 -2.22
C ARG A 18 11.37 4.30 -2.93
N PHE A 19 11.34 3.17 -2.21
CA PHE A 19 11.65 1.86 -2.77
C PHE A 19 10.64 1.50 -3.87
N LEU A 20 9.35 1.63 -3.59
CA LEU A 20 8.29 1.34 -4.55
C LEU A 20 8.40 2.17 -5.82
N LYS A 21 8.61 3.48 -5.66
CA LYS A 21 8.78 4.40 -6.79
C LYS A 21 9.95 4.01 -7.68
N TYR A 22 11.08 3.62 -7.09
CA TYR A 22 12.25 3.24 -7.87
C TYR A 22 12.03 1.91 -8.60
N GLU A 23 11.49 0.92 -7.90
CA GLU A 23 11.40 -0.45 -8.37
C GLU A 23 10.34 -0.63 -9.47
N PHE A 24 9.22 0.08 -9.37
CA PHE A 24 8.07 -0.09 -10.25
C PHE A 24 7.86 1.09 -11.22
N LYS A 25 8.86 1.97 -11.37
CA LYS A 25 8.79 3.19 -12.19
C LYS A 25 8.43 2.93 -13.65
N GLU A 26 8.77 1.78 -14.20
CA GLU A 26 8.52 1.48 -15.63
C GLU A 26 7.03 1.24 -15.91
N HIS A 27 6.29 0.71 -14.93
CA HIS A 27 4.88 0.32 -15.09
C HIS A 27 3.91 1.27 -14.39
N PHE A 28 4.36 1.95 -13.32
CA PHE A 28 3.50 2.74 -12.46
C PHE A 28 4.02 4.17 -12.24
N SER A 29 3.08 5.08 -12.09
CA SER A 29 3.32 6.41 -11.49
C SER A 29 2.65 6.45 -10.10
N PHE A 30 3.40 6.82 -9.07
CA PHE A 30 2.90 6.80 -7.69
C PHE A 30 2.69 8.18 -7.09
N ASP A 31 1.48 8.41 -6.60
CA ASP A 31 1.18 9.49 -5.65
C ASP A 31 1.45 9.01 -4.23
N VAL A 32 1.96 9.89 -3.36
CA VAL A 32 2.34 9.53 -1.98
C VAL A 32 1.67 10.47 -1.00
N TYR A 33 0.91 9.91 -0.08
CA TYR A 33 0.27 10.60 1.03
C TYR A 33 0.95 10.23 2.34
N LYS A 34 1.02 11.19 3.25
CA LYS A 34 1.55 11.00 4.61
C LYS A 34 0.49 11.09 5.70
N ASN A 35 -0.65 11.66 5.34
CA ASN A 35 -1.82 11.83 6.16
C ASN A 35 -3.00 12.06 5.22
N PHE A 36 -4.21 11.86 5.74
CA PHE A 36 -5.45 12.04 4.98
C PHE A 36 -6.11 13.40 5.20
N LYS A 37 -5.41 14.42 5.73
CA LYS A 37 -6.04 15.72 6.06
C LYS A 37 -6.67 16.42 4.86
N ASN A 38 -6.08 16.25 3.67
CA ASN A 38 -6.55 16.81 2.40
C ASN A 38 -6.69 15.69 1.34
N PHE A 39 -7.17 14.53 1.76
CA PHE A 39 -7.41 13.44 0.82
C PHE A 39 -8.76 13.67 0.13
N ASP A 40 -8.73 14.12 -1.12
CA ASP A 40 -9.91 14.51 -1.91
C ASP A 40 -10.77 13.32 -2.39
N ASP A 41 -10.72 12.18 -1.69
CA ASP A 41 -11.57 10.99 -1.90
C ASP A 41 -11.60 10.37 -3.31
N GLU A 42 -10.82 10.86 -4.28
CA GLU A 42 -10.73 10.30 -5.64
C GLU A 42 -9.86 9.03 -5.69
N LEU A 43 -10.33 7.92 -5.12
CA LEU A 43 -9.62 6.63 -5.14
C LEU A 43 -9.74 5.90 -6.49
N ASP A 44 -10.82 6.13 -7.23
CA ASP A 44 -11.17 5.39 -8.45
C ASP A 44 -10.17 5.56 -9.60
N LYS A 45 -9.31 6.59 -9.54
CA LYS A 45 -8.25 6.82 -10.53
C LYS A 45 -7.01 5.96 -10.31
N TYR A 46 -6.92 5.24 -9.19
CA TYR A 46 -5.79 4.41 -8.81
C TYR A 46 -6.09 2.93 -9.07
N ALA A 47 -5.14 2.23 -9.68
CA ALA A 47 -5.25 0.79 -9.91
C ALA A 47 -5.17 -0.02 -8.61
N PHE A 48 -4.39 0.46 -7.64
CA PHE A 48 -4.30 -0.09 -6.30
C PHE A 48 -3.74 0.94 -5.32
N MET A 49 -3.88 0.65 -4.04
CA MET A 49 -3.26 1.38 -2.94
C MET A 49 -2.34 0.48 -2.13
N LEU A 50 -1.17 0.98 -1.76
CA LEU A 50 -0.32 0.39 -0.74
C LEU A 50 -0.34 1.27 0.52
N PHE A 51 -0.74 0.68 1.64
CA PHE A 51 -0.89 1.38 2.90
C PHE A 51 0.09 0.83 3.94
N VAL A 52 1.04 1.64 4.39
CA VAL A 52 1.97 1.27 5.46
C VAL A 52 1.46 1.81 6.79
N VAL A 53 1.18 0.91 7.73
CA VAL A 53 0.67 1.20 9.07
C VAL A 53 1.82 1.15 10.08
N TYR A 54 2.06 2.24 10.78
CA TYR A 54 3.08 2.38 11.82
C TYR A 54 2.49 2.53 13.22
N SER A 55 1.22 2.92 13.34
CA SER A 55 0.55 3.19 14.63
C SER A 55 -0.93 2.82 14.62
N ASP A 56 -1.52 2.66 15.81
CA ASP A 56 -2.95 2.35 15.95
C ASP A 56 -3.86 3.46 15.40
N GLN A 57 -3.42 4.72 15.46
CA GLN A 57 -4.18 5.84 14.88
C GLN A 57 -4.33 5.69 13.36
N GLU A 58 -3.34 5.12 12.69
CA GLU A 58 -3.36 4.87 11.25
C GLU A 58 -4.24 3.67 10.87
N LEU A 59 -4.58 2.78 11.81
CA LEU A 59 -5.59 1.74 11.58
C LEU A 59 -6.98 2.34 11.36
N VAL A 60 -7.30 3.43 12.05
CA VAL A 60 -8.57 4.14 11.82
C VAL A 60 -8.63 4.67 10.39
N ASP A 61 -7.52 5.20 9.90
CA ASP A 61 -7.41 5.68 8.52
C ASP A 61 -7.45 4.51 7.51
N LEU A 62 -6.79 3.39 7.81
CA LEU A 62 -6.88 2.17 7.02
C LEU A 62 -8.34 1.70 6.87
N LEU A 63 -9.10 1.64 7.97
CA LEU A 63 -10.50 1.21 7.96
C LEU A 63 -11.39 2.13 7.10
N ARG A 64 -11.09 3.44 7.05
CA ARG A 64 -11.80 4.39 6.19
C ARG A 64 -11.57 4.08 4.71
N ILE A 65 -10.33 3.75 4.34
CA ILE A 65 -9.96 3.40 2.96
C ILE A 65 -10.51 2.02 2.58
N TYR A 66 -10.40 1.04 3.48
CA TYR A 66 -10.86 -0.33 3.25
C TYR A 66 -12.33 -0.38 2.81
N ARG A 67 -13.19 0.42 3.44
CA ARG A 67 -14.63 0.52 3.10
C ARG A 67 -14.91 1.09 1.71
N ARG A 68 -13.94 1.71 1.04
CA ARG A 68 -14.11 2.33 -0.27
C ARG A 68 -13.88 1.33 -1.42
N GLY A 69 -13.37 0.14 -1.15
CA GLY A 69 -13.23 -0.93 -2.16
C GLY A 69 -12.10 -0.73 -3.17
N VAL A 70 -11.19 0.23 -2.94
CA VAL A 70 -9.96 0.30 -3.74
C VAL A 70 -9.13 -0.96 -3.46
N PRO A 71 -8.54 -1.60 -4.48
CA PRO A 71 -7.69 -2.76 -4.23
C PRO A 71 -6.50 -2.37 -3.34
N LEU A 72 -6.34 -3.08 -2.22
CA LEU A 72 -5.54 -2.62 -1.09
C LEU A 72 -4.49 -3.66 -0.69
N ILE A 73 -3.25 -3.20 -0.64
CA ILE A 73 -2.11 -3.94 -0.07
C ILE A 73 -1.71 -3.22 1.20
N VAL A 74 -1.62 -3.93 2.32
CA VAL A 74 -1.29 -3.35 3.62
C VAL A 74 0.07 -3.84 4.05
N SER A 75 0.86 -3.02 4.75
CA SER A 75 2.11 -3.45 5.36
C SER A 75 2.28 -2.83 6.73
N THR A 76 2.96 -3.55 7.63
CA THR A 76 3.38 -3.01 8.91
C THR A 76 4.62 -3.74 9.41
N LEU A 77 5.46 -3.02 10.16
CA LEU A 77 6.56 -3.61 10.94
C LEU A 77 6.16 -3.80 12.41
N ASN A 78 4.98 -3.32 12.82
CA ASN A 78 4.48 -3.51 14.17
C ASN A 78 3.85 -4.91 14.28
N LYS A 79 4.39 -5.75 15.17
CA LYS A 79 3.98 -7.15 15.33
C LYS A 79 2.54 -7.30 15.82
N ASP A 80 2.11 -6.45 16.76
CA ASP A 80 0.77 -6.53 17.33
C ASP A 80 -0.28 -6.12 16.28
N ILE A 81 0.02 -5.06 15.51
CA ILE A 81 -0.80 -4.66 14.38
C ILE A 81 -0.84 -5.76 13.32
N LYS A 82 0.31 -6.36 12.98
CA LYS A 82 0.42 -7.47 12.02
C LYS A 82 -0.53 -8.62 12.40
N LEU A 83 -0.45 -9.09 13.65
CA LEU A 83 -1.29 -10.18 14.17
C LEU A 83 -2.79 -9.87 14.11
N ASN A 84 -3.17 -8.59 14.22
CA ASN A 84 -4.56 -8.19 14.08
C ASN A 84 -5.00 -8.13 12.60
N LEU A 85 -4.14 -7.64 11.71
CA LEU A 85 -4.42 -7.58 10.27
C LEU A 85 -4.47 -8.98 9.62
N GLU A 86 -3.65 -9.93 10.07
CA GLU A 86 -3.65 -11.33 9.58
C GLU A 86 -4.99 -12.05 9.80
N LYS A 87 -5.84 -11.56 10.71
CA LYS A 87 -7.17 -12.13 10.97
C LYS A 87 -8.23 -11.65 9.97
N ILE A 88 -7.88 -10.72 9.08
CA ILE A 88 -8.79 -10.14 8.09
C ILE A 88 -8.49 -10.78 6.75
N GLU A 89 -9.35 -11.73 6.31
CA GLU A 89 -9.12 -12.57 5.13
C GLU A 89 -8.92 -11.77 3.83
N ASP A 90 -9.63 -10.65 3.69
CA ASP A 90 -9.65 -9.84 2.47
C ASP A 90 -8.51 -8.79 2.39
N ILE A 91 -7.56 -8.80 3.35
CA ILE A 91 -6.40 -7.90 3.33
C ILE A 91 -5.15 -8.64 2.83
N LEU A 92 -4.57 -8.14 1.73
CA LEU A 92 -3.25 -8.58 1.29
C LEU A 92 -2.17 -7.93 2.15
N LEU A 93 -1.65 -8.68 3.12
CA LEU A 93 -0.64 -8.21 4.06
C LEU A 93 0.78 -8.49 3.54
N PHE A 94 1.47 -7.43 3.13
CA PHE A 94 2.85 -7.42 2.66
C PHE A 94 3.86 -7.33 3.80
N ASP A 95 4.83 -8.25 3.81
CA ASP A 95 5.91 -8.27 4.80
C ASP A 95 7.09 -7.39 4.37
N SER A 96 7.14 -6.17 4.91
CA SER A 96 8.22 -5.22 4.65
C SER A 96 9.53 -5.52 5.37
N SER A 97 9.61 -6.59 6.18
CA SER A 97 10.83 -7.01 6.86
C SER A 97 11.71 -7.96 6.04
N LYS A 98 11.19 -8.49 4.92
CA LYS A 98 11.91 -9.39 4.01
C LYS A 98 13.08 -8.70 3.31
N ILE A 99 13.99 -9.51 2.74
CA ILE A 99 15.06 -8.95 1.90
C ILE A 99 14.49 -8.40 0.58
N LYS A 100 15.18 -7.43 -0.02
CA LYS A 100 14.68 -6.71 -1.22
C LYS A 100 14.25 -7.64 -2.36
N SER A 101 14.97 -8.72 -2.64
CA SER A 101 14.60 -9.67 -3.70
C SER A 101 13.26 -10.33 -3.44
N GLU A 102 12.99 -10.75 -2.21
CA GLU A 102 11.73 -11.37 -1.80
C GLU A 102 10.59 -10.35 -1.81
N MET A 103 10.84 -9.15 -1.28
CA MET A 103 9.87 -8.06 -1.29
C MET A 103 9.39 -7.74 -2.71
N ARG A 104 10.31 -7.74 -3.68
CA ARG A 104 9.97 -7.50 -5.09
C ARG A 104 9.08 -8.57 -5.67
N THR A 105 9.42 -9.83 -5.43
CA THR A 105 8.65 -10.97 -5.92
C THR A 105 7.23 -10.96 -5.33
N GLU A 106 7.13 -10.73 -4.02
CA GLU A 106 5.84 -10.67 -3.32
C GLU A 106 4.99 -9.48 -3.77
N LEU A 107 5.56 -8.27 -3.85
CA LEU A 107 4.83 -7.10 -4.33
C LEU A 107 4.35 -7.27 -5.77
N LYS A 108 5.16 -7.86 -6.66
CA LYS A 108 4.72 -8.17 -8.03
C LYS A 108 3.53 -9.12 -8.02
N PHE A 109 3.58 -10.15 -7.19
CA PHE A 109 2.49 -11.10 -7.05
C PHE A 109 1.21 -10.43 -6.53
N PHE A 110 1.30 -9.64 -5.45
CA PHE A 110 0.15 -8.92 -4.90
C PHE A 110 -0.41 -7.89 -5.87
N ILE A 111 0.45 -7.07 -6.49
CA ILE A 111 0.01 -6.09 -7.49
C ILE A 111 -0.73 -6.79 -8.62
N ASN A 112 -0.21 -7.89 -9.17
CA ASN A 112 -0.88 -8.65 -10.24
C ASN A 112 -2.18 -9.34 -9.80
N THR A 113 -2.35 -9.61 -8.51
CA THR A 113 -3.58 -10.22 -7.97
C THR A 113 -4.72 -9.19 -7.89
N VAL A 114 -4.38 -7.90 -7.78
CA VAL A 114 -5.37 -6.84 -7.52
C VAL A 114 -5.67 -5.91 -8.71
N ILE A 115 -4.97 -6.03 -9.84
CA ILE A 115 -5.07 -5.11 -11.01
C ILE A 115 -5.46 -5.77 -12.33
#